data_AF-A0A8T1VC34-F1
#
_entry.id   AF-A0A8T1VC34-F1
#
_cell.length_a   1.000
_cell.length_b   1.000
_cell.length_c   1.000
_cell.angle_alpha   90.00
_cell.angle_beta   90.00
_cell.angle_gamma   90.00
#
_symmetry.space_group_name_H-M   'P 1'
#
loop_
_entity.id
_entity.type
_entity.pdbx_description
1 polymer ?
#
loop_
_entity_poly.entity_id
_entity_poly.type
_entity_poly.pdbx_seq_one_letter_code
_entity_poly.pdbx_strand_id
1 'polypeptide(L)' 'MQTAEDGVADFVDFGRDFISNPDLVERLRTDAKLAPYDTKTFYVQPDTPLEAGYTDYPFLGEEDKGVRSHGFIWES' A
#
# COMPACT_ATOMS: atom_id res chain seq x y z
N MET A 1 17.81 10.58 0.27
CA MET A 1 17.50 9.58 1.32
C MET A 1 18.65 9.61 2.30
N GLN A 2 18.55 10.47 3.31
CA GLN A 2 19.73 11.04 4.01
C GLN A 2 20.68 9.99 4.60
N THR A 3 20.16 8.89 5.17
CA THR A 3 20.96 7.86 5.83
C THR A 3 21.86 7.05 4.89
N ALA A 4 21.45 6.86 3.63
CA ALA A 4 22.27 6.19 2.62
C ALA A 4 23.38 7.12 2.10
N GLU A 5 23.07 8.41 1.95
CA GLU A 5 24.03 9.43 1.50
C GLU A 5 25.10 9.73 2.57
N ASP A 6 24.71 9.68 3.85
CA ASP A 6 25.61 9.89 4.98
C ASP A 6 26.49 8.66 5.30
N GLY A 7 26.34 7.55 4.55
CA GLY A 7 27.08 6.31 4.77
C GLY A 7 26.73 5.59 6.08
N VAL A 8 25.58 5.92 6.66
CA VAL A 8 25.10 5.35 7.94
C VAL A 8 24.43 3.99 7.74
N ALA A 9 23.92 3.72 6.55
CA ALA A 9 23.31 2.45 6.18
C ALA A 9 23.49 2.14 4.70
N ASP A 10 23.85 0.89 4.37
CA ASP A 10 23.95 0.40 2.99
C ASP A 10 22.56 0.07 2.39
N PHE A 11 21.59 -0.25 3.26
CA PHE A 11 20.22 -0.61 2.87
C PHE A 11 19.20 0.08 3.76
N VAL A 12 18.03 0.34 3.20
CA VAL A 12 16.87 0.83 3.92
C VAL A 12 15.64 0.04 3.51
N ASP A 13 15.00 -0.57 4.49
CA ASP A 13 13.81 -1.39 4.30
C ASP A 13 12.53 -0.56 4.48
N PHE A 14 11.55 -0.78 3.60
CA PHE A 14 10.23 -0.16 3.67
C PHE A 14 9.18 -1.22 3.99
N GLY A 15 8.52 -1.08 5.14
CA GLY A 15 7.43 -1.99 5.54
C GLY A 15 6.07 -1.51 5.04
N ARG A 16 5.51 -0.51 5.71
CA ARG A 16 4.12 -0.06 5.51
C ARG A 16 3.85 0.46 4.11
N ASP A 17 4.79 1.22 3.55
CA ASP A 17 4.63 1.78 2.21
C ASP A 17 4.66 0.69 1.13
N PHE A 18 5.36 -0.42 1.38
CA PHE A 18 5.40 -1.55 0.44
C PHE A 18 4.10 -2.37 0.47
N ILE A 19 3.37 -2.38 1.61
CA ILE A 19 2.05 -3.03 1.70
C ILE A 19 1.07 -2.36 0.73
N SER A 20 1.03 -1.02 0.67
CA SER A 20 0.08 -0.30 -0.18
C SER A 20 0.58 0.07 -1.57
N ASN A 21 1.86 -0.11 -1.84
CA ASN A 21 2.49 0.23 -3.12
C ASN A 21 3.30 -0.98 -3.61
N PRO A 22 2.70 -1.92 -4.36
CA PRO A 22 3.42 -3.08 -4.89
C PRO A 22 4.57 -2.68 -5.83
N ASP A 23 4.54 -1.45 -6.33
CA ASP A 23 5.50 -0.80 -7.23
C ASP A 23 6.28 0.34 -6.56
N LEU A 24 6.45 0.30 -5.22
CA LEU A 24 7.09 1.36 -4.44
C LEU A 24 8.42 1.85 -5.03
N VAL A 25 9.24 0.92 -5.56
CA VAL A 25 10.54 1.25 -6.17
C VAL A 25 10.38 2.24 -7.33
N GLU A 26 9.42 2.00 -8.23
CA GLU A 26 9.19 2.87 -9.39
C GLU A 26 8.63 4.22 -8.95
N ARG A 27 7.77 4.23 -7.94
CA ARG A 27 7.22 5.48 -7.39
C ARG A 27 8.30 6.34 -6.77
N LEU A 28 9.21 5.75 -5.99
CA LEU A 28 10.35 6.47 -5.42
C LEU A 28 11.31 6.97 -6.52
N ARG A 29 11.53 6.17 -7.58
CA ARG A 29 12.40 6.53 -8.71
C ARG A 29 11.86 7.73 -9.51
N THR A 30 10.55 7.84 -9.63
CA THR A 30 9.87 8.84 -10.46
C THR A 30 9.24 9.97 -9.66
N ASP A 31 9.42 9.99 -8.34
CA ASP A 31 8.74 10.89 -7.41
C ASP A 31 7.20 10.86 -7.56
N ALA A 32 6.67 9.67 -7.87
CA ALA A 32 5.23 9.47 -8.01
C ALA A 32 4.55 9.37 -6.64
N LYS A 33 3.28 9.80 -6.59
CA LYS A 33 2.48 9.77 -5.37
C LYS A 33 2.31 8.33 -4.85
N LEU A 34 2.57 8.13 -3.56
CA LEU A 34 2.31 6.87 -2.88
C LEU A 34 0.81 6.71 -2.57
N ALA A 35 0.30 5.50 -2.73
CA ALA A 35 -1.01 5.09 -2.27
C ALA A 35 -1.02 5.00 -0.73
N PRO A 36 -2.03 5.58 -0.05
CA PRO A 36 -2.13 5.49 1.40
C PRO A 36 -2.41 4.04 1.80
N TYR A 37 -1.71 3.58 2.84
CA TYR A 37 -2.00 2.30 3.47
C TYR A 37 -3.21 2.41 4.40
N ASP A 38 -3.97 1.31 4.53
CA ASP A 38 -4.98 1.15 5.56
C ASP A 38 -4.46 0.19 6.65
N THR A 39 -4.30 0.70 7.87
CA THR A 39 -3.80 -0.11 8.98
C THR A 39 -4.81 -1.14 9.48
N LYS A 40 -6.10 -0.96 9.17
CA LYS A 40 -7.15 -1.91 9.55
C LYS A 40 -7.04 -3.21 8.79
N THR A 41 -6.46 -3.20 7.59
CA THR A 41 -6.35 -4.37 6.71
C THR A 41 -4.98 -5.06 6.77
N PHE A 42 -4.07 -4.58 7.63
CA PHE A 42 -2.77 -5.23 7.82
C PHE A 42 -2.89 -6.68 8.29
N TYR A 43 -3.97 -6.98 9.00
CA TYR A 43 -4.32 -8.32 9.43
C TYR A 43 -5.72 -8.63 8.94
N VAL A 44 -5.94 -9.89 8.57
CA VAL A 44 -7.23 -10.39 8.07
C VAL A 44 -8.33 -10.01 9.06
N GLN A 45 -9.37 -9.35 8.55
CA GLN A 45 -10.56 -9.00 9.32
C GLN A 45 -11.66 -10.03 9.06
N PRO A 46 -12.45 -10.43 10.09
CA PRO A 46 -13.50 -11.43 9.94
C PRO A 46 -14.54 -11.11 8.85
N ASP A 47 -14.83 -9.82 8.65
CA ASP A 47 -15.91 -9.33 7.79
C ASP A 47 -15.37 -8.64 6.52
N THR A 48 -14.20 -9.05 6.02
CA THR A 48 -13.56 -8.43 4.84
C THR A 48 -13.04 -9.51 3.89
N PRO A 49 -13.12 -9.32 2.56
CA PRO A 49 -12.50 -10.22 1.60
C PRO A 49 -11.01 -10.42 1.89
N LEU A 50 -10.47 -11.62 1.64
CA LEU A 50 -9.08 -11.95 1.96
C LEU A 50 -8.07 -11.10 1.18
N GLU A 51 -8.46 -10.66 -0.01
CA GLU A 51 -7.66 -9.82 -0.90
C GLU A 51 -7.59 -8.34 -0.46
N ALA A 52 -8.53 -7.89 0.38
CA ALA A 52 -8.72 -6.47 0.65
C ALA A 52 -7.61 -5.91 1.55
N GLY A 53 -6.92 -4.89 1.04
CA GLY A 53 -5.72 -4.31 1.66
C GLY A 53 -4.50 -5.22 1.64
N TYR A 54 -4.49 -6.25 0.80
CA TYR A 54 -3.36 -7.18 0.68
C TYR A 54 -2.89 -7.30 -0.78
N THR A 55 -3.77 -7.72 -1.69
CA THR A 55 -3.42 -7.92 -3.12
C THR A 55 -4.18 -6.97 -4.06
N ASP A 56 -5.03 -6.10 -3.52
CA ASP A 56 -5.94 -5.23 -4.28
C ASP A 56 -5.46 -3.76 -4.39
N TYR A 57 -4.23 -3.47 -3.96
CA TYR A 57 -3.63 -2.15 -4.19
C TYR A 57 -3.24 -1.99 -5.67
N PRO A 58 -3.61 -0.86 -6.31
CA PRO A 58 -3.33 -0.65 -7.73
C PRO A 58 -1.86 -0.33 -7.98
N PHE A 59 -1.34 -0.78 -9.13
CA PHE A 59 -0.06 -0.30 -9.64
C PHE A 59 -0.18 1.15 -10.14
N LEU A 60 0.94 1.84 -10.32
CA LEU A 60 0.97 3.16 -10.92
C LEU A 60 0.34 3.13 -12.31
N GLY A 61 -0.68 3.97 -12.50
CA GLY A 61 -1.43 4.06 -13.77
C GLY A 61 -2.62 3.09 -13.86
N GLU A 62 -2.81 2.22 -12.88
CA GLU A 62 -4.03 1.42 -12.77
C GLU A 62 -5.11 2.16 -11.99
N GLU A 63 -6.37 1.89 -12.36
CA GLU A 63 -7.51 2.38 -11.60
C GLU A 63 -7.60 1.66 -10.26
N ASP A 64 -7.86 2.42 -9.19
CA ASP A 64 -8.13 1.84 -7.88
C ASP A 64 -9.50 1.15 -7.91
N LYS A 65 -9.47 -0.17 -8.08
CA LYS A 65 -10.68 -1.02 -8.06
C LYS A 65 -11.29 -1.16 -6.67
N GLY A 66 -10.64 -0.61 -5.65
CA GLY A 66 -11.24 -0.23 -4.37
C GLY A 66 -12.27 -1.20 -3.83
N VAL A 67 -11.92 -2.47 -3.61
CA VAL A 67 -12.72 -3.37 -2.76
C VAL A 67 -12.90 -2.76 -1.35
N ARG A 68 -11.95 -1.90 -0.96
CA ARG A 68 -11.91 -1.05 0.23
C ARG A 68 -13.00 0.03 0.32
N SER A 69 -13.68 0.37 -0.79
CA SER A 69 -14.62 1.50 -0.88
C SER A 69 -16.10 1.12 -0.79
N HIS A 70 -16.44 -0.17 -0.91
CA HIS A 70 -17.79 -0.63 -0.63
C HIS A 70 -17.93 -0.80 0.88
N GLY A 71 -18.32 0.28 1.55
CA GLY A 71 -18.95 0.17 2.86
C GLY A 71 -20.05 -0.89 2.76
N PHE A 72 -19.95 -1.89 3.61
CA PHE A 72 -20.93 -2.95 3.77
C PHE A 72 -22.25 -2.30 4.23
N ILE A 73 -23.05 -1.83 3.27
CA ILE A 73 -24.42 -1.39 3.49
C ILE A 73 -25.24 -2.64 3.80
N TRP A 74 -25.52 -2.87 5.07
CA TRP A 74 -26.65 -3.70 5.49
C TRP A 74 -27.92 -2.96 5.06
N GLU A 75 -28.45 -3.27 3.88
CA GLU A 75 -29.85 -2.97 3.58
C GLU A 75 -30.69 -4.14 4.11
N SER A 76 -31.56 -3.82 5.08
CA SER A 76 -32.56 -4.72 5.67
C SER A 76 -33.81 -4.80 4.82
#